data_AF-A0A8K1CBW5-F1
#
_entry.id   AF-A0A8K1CBW5-F1
#
_cell.length_a   1.000
_cell.length_b   1.000
_cell.length_c   1.000
_cell.angle_alpha   90.00
_cell.angle_beta   90.00
_cell.angle_gamma   90.00
#
_symmetry.space_group_name_H-M   'P 1'
#
loop_
_entity.id
_entity.type
_entity.pdbx_description
1 polymer ?
#
loop_
_entity_poly.entity_id
_entity_poly.type
_entity_poly.pdbx_seq_one_letter_code
_entity_poly.pdbx_strand_id
1 'polypeptide(L)'
;MAHALDMVNNTYNVTLMSDEDYQHAKEILPGCIVTIMEIFDTGNMTTIQSSEGCDVAMTPFKDSHRNPYDIRLPCGDVADATQCYDITSVNEFLNSADVTERLNATSEKQWLECNSTTGGAFVLSGDFVENYESYVADLLNDGNIRVLSYVGDTDTVCNWYGIKAWATALDWEHKDEFNAAEEHDFLTSNGSVDAVVAKAYKNQFTFLRLYNAGHMVPRDQPAVSLEMLSKFLQGETF
;
A
#
# COMPACT_ATOMS: atom_id res chain seq x y z
N MET A 1 -10.23 -1.53 1.71
CA MET A 1 -11.16 -0.57 1.09
C MET A 1 -11.98 0.24 2.10
N ALA A 2 -12.49 -0.35 3.19
CA ALA A 2 -13.28 0.36 4.21
C ALA A 2 -12.64 1.65 4.76
N HIS A 3 -11.31 1.67 4.85
CA HIS A 3 -10.52 2.79 5.38
C HIS A 3 -9.98 3.75 4.30
N ALA A 4 -10.34 3.57 3.03
CA ALA A 4 -9.89 4.47 1.98
C ALA A 4 -10.40 5.91 2.21
N LEU A 5 -11.65 6.04 2.64
CA LEU A 5 -12.28 7.33 2.93
C LEU A 5 -11.68 8.07 4.14
N ASP A 6 -10.90 7.38 4.98
CA ASP A 6 -10.21 8.04 6.11
C ASP A 6 -9.12 9.00 5.60
N MET A 7 -8.58 8.76 4.39
CA MET A 7 -7.60 9.66 3.75
C MET A 7 -8.18 11.02 3.33
N VAL A 8 -9.51 11.15 3.26
CA VAL A 8 -10.16 12.46 2.98
C VAL A 8 -9.78 13.48 4.04
N ASN A 9 -9.64 13.05 5.29
CA ASN A 9 -9.13 13.88 6.38
C ASN A 9 -7.64 13.59 6.63
N ASN A 10 -6.79 14.06 5.72
CA ASN A 10 -5.34 13.89 5.82
C ASN A 10 -4.65 15.07 6.51
N THR A 11 -3.49 14.79 7.12
CA THR A 11 -2.64 15.77 7.81
C THR A 11 -1.97 16.79 6.88
N TYR A 12 -2.08 16.60 5.57
CA TYR A 12 -1.44 17.43 4.55
C TYR A 12 -2.38 18.49 3.96
N ASN A 13 -3.62 18.56 4.45
CA ASN A 13 -4.64 19.51 4.01
C ASN A 13 -4.87 19.44 2.48
N VAL A 14 -4.77 18.24 1.91
CA VAL A 14 -5.04 17.98 0.50
C VAL A 14 -6.50 17.59 0.35
N THR A 15 -7.25 18.35 -0.46
CA THR A 15 -8.62 17.99 -0.84
C THR A 15 -8.59 16.85 -1.86
N LEU A 16 -9.18 15.70 -1.49
CA LEU A 16 -9.27 14.52 -2.35
C LEU A 16 -10.68 14.30 -2.94
N MET A 17 -11.69 14.95 -2.37
CA MET A 17 -13.06 14.90 -2.87
C MET A 17 -13.90 16.03 -2.24
N SER A 18 -15.06 16.32 -2.83
CA SER A 18 -16.02 17.25 -2.25
C SER A 18 -16.79 16.62 -1.07
N ASP A 19 -17.45 17.45 -0.26
CA ASP A 19 -18.32 16.94 0.81
C ASP A 19 -19.48 16.09 0.26
N GLU A 20 -20.02 16.44 -0.91
CA GLU A 20 -21.10 15.71 -1.57
C GLU A 20 -20.61 14.32 -2.01
N ASP A 21 -19.47 14.26 -2.70
CA ASP A 21 -18.84 13.01 -3.12
C ASP A 21 -18.50 12.13 -1.91
N TYR A 22 -18.04 12.73 -0.82
CA TYR A 22 -17.72 12.01 0.41
C TYR A 22 -18.95 11.36 1.05
N GLN A 23 -20.09 12.06 1.11
CA GLN A 23 -21.33 11.45 1.59
C GLN A 23 -21.79 10.33 0.66
N HIS A 24 -21.73 10.54 -0.65
CA HIS A 24 -22.12 9.53 -1.63
C HIS A 24 -21.24 8.28 -1.54
N ALA A 25 -19.92 8.43 -1.43
CA ALA A 25 -18.99 7.33 -1.27
C ALA A 25 -19.26 6.52 0.01
N LYS A 26 -19.65 7.18 1.12
CA LYS A 26 -20.04 6.48 2.36
C LYS A 26 -21.29 5.62 2.21
N GLU A 27 -22.22 5.99 1.35
CA GLU A 27 -23.45 5.22 1.12
C GLU A 27 -23.16 3.96 0.28
N ILE A 28 -22.24 4.05 -0.68
CA ILE A 28 -21.94 2.95 -1.61
C ILE A 28 -20.93 1.97 -1.02
N LEU A 29 -19.91 2.45 -0.31
CA LEU A 29 -18.78 1.65 0.14
C LEU A 29 -19.18 0.41 0.97
N PRO A 30 -20.18 0.44 1.87
CA PRO A 30 -20.63 -0.75 2.58
C PRO A 30 -21.13 -1.87 1.64
N GLY A 31 -21.86 -1.53 0.57
CA GLY A 31 -22.34 -2.51 -0.40
C GLY A 31 -21.18 -3.19 -1.14
N CYS A 32 -20.20 -2.40 -1.56
CA CYS A 32 -18.94 -2.89 -2.15
C CYS A 32 -18.21 -3.88 -1.21
N ILE A 33 -18.08 -3.54 0.08
CA ILE A 33 -17.39 -4.40 1.05
C ILE A 33 -18.12 -5.74 1.20
N VAL A 34 -19.46 -5.74 1.28
CA VAL A 34 -20.25 -6.98 1.36
C VAL A 34 -19.97 -7.87 0.15
N THR A 35 -19.96 -7.30 -1.06
CA THR A 35 -19.64 -8.05 -2.29
C THR A 35 -18.24 -8.67 -2.24
N ILE A 36 -17.22 -7.93 -1.75
CA ILE A 36 -15.87 -8.46 -1.59
C ILE A 36 -15.84 -9.61 -0.57
N MET A 37 -16.56 -9.47 0.55
CA MET A 37 -16.64 -10.53 1.57
C MET A 37 -17.34 -11.79 1.03
N GLU A 38 -18.38 -11.64 0.22
CA GLU A 38 -19.02 -12.78 -0.44
C GLU A 38 -18.07 -13.49 -1.42
N ILE A 39 -17.18 -12.76 -2.09
CA ILE A 39 -16.14 -13.35 -2.94
C ILE A 39 -15.17 -14.17 -2.08
N PHE A 40 -14.69 -13.62 -0.96
CA PHE A 40 -13.83 -14.35 -0.03
C PHE A 40 -14.46 -15.67 0.44
N ASP A 41 -15.75 -15.65 0.80
CA ASP A 41 -16.43 -16.82 1.35
C ASP A 41 -16.73 -17.90 0.31
N THR A 42 -16.98 -17.50 -0.95
CA THR A 42 -17.52 -18.41 -1.98
C THR A 42 -16.52 -18.77 -3.08
N GLY A 43 -15.45 -18.00 -3.25
CA GLY A 43 -14.53 -18.10 -4.40
C GLY A 43 -15.23 -17.87 -5.76
N ASN A 44 -16.47 -17.37 -5.76
CA ASN A 44 -17.27 -17.21 -6.96
C ASN A 44 -17.03 -15.85 -7.60
N MET A 45 -16.14 -15.82 -8.60
CA MET A 45 -15.71 -14.60 -9.28
C MET A 45 -16.77 -13.93 -10.19
N THR A 46 -17.98 -14.49 -10.32
CA THR A 46 -19.06 -13.86 -11.10
C THR A 46 -19.51 -12.50 -10.53
N THR A 47 -19.08 -12.17 -9.31
CA THR A 47 -19.26 -10.89 -8.61
C THR A 47 -18.12 -9.87 -8.82
N ILE A 48 -17.06 -10.15 -9.61
CA ILE A 48 -16.12 -9.08 -10.03
C ILE A 48 -16.88 -7.98 -10.78
N GLN A 49 -17.89 -8.34 -11.56
CA GLN A 49 -18.74 -7.34 -12.24
C GLN A 49 -19.52 -6.45 -11.27
N SER A 50 -19.63 -6.82 -9.98
CA SER A 50 -20.23 -6.00 -8.93
C SER A 50 -19.25 -5.12 -8.14
N SER A 51 -17.96 -5.07 -8.51
CA SER A 51 -17.00 -4.10 -7.97
C SER A 51 -17.25 -2.66 -8.45
N GLU A 52 -18.25 -2.42 -9.31
CA GLU A 52 -18.66 -1.09 -9.75
C GLU A 52 -18.84 -0.13 -8.57
N GLY A 53 -19.42 -0.59 -7.46
CA GLY A 53 -19.58 0.26 -6.26
C GLY A 53 -18.25 0.68 -5.62
N CYS A 54 -17.24 -0.18 -5.68
CA CYS A 54 -15.91 0.10 -5.15
C CYS A 54 -15.19 1.16 -5.99
N ASP A 55 -15.22 1.00 -7.31
CA ASP A 55 -14.58 1.92 -8.25
C ASP A 55 -15.29 3.29 -8.25
N VAL A 56 -16.62 3.29 -8.16
CA VAL A 56 -17.42 4.52 -8.04
C VAL A 56 -17.08 5.28 -6.76
N ALA A 57 -17.00 4.59 -5.61
CA ALA A 57 -16.63 5.23 -4.35
C ALA A 57 -15.22 5.86 -4.37
N MET A 58 -14.32 5.34 -5.21
CA MET A 58 -12.95 5.82 -5.34
C MET A 58 -12.75 6.80 -6.51
N THR A 59 -13.74 6.98 -7.40
CA THR A 59 -13.66 7.90 -8.54
C THR A 59 -13.26 9.34 -8.14
N PRO A 60 -13.80 9.92 -7.04
CA PRO A 60 -13.41 11.27 -6.64
C PRO A 60 -11.92 11.43 -6.32
N PHE A 61 -11.25 10.38 -5.81
CA PHE A 61 -9.79 10.42 -5.58
C PHE A 61 -9.04 10.62 -6.90
N LYS A 62 -9.47 9.95 -7.98
CA LYS A 62 -8.89 10.12 -9.31
C LYS A 62 -9.16 11.52 -9.86
N ASP A 63 -10.39 12.01 -9.72
CA ASP A 63 -10.81 13.33 -10.21
C ASP A 63 -10.18 14.50 -9.43
N SER A 64 -9.56 14.23 -8.27
CA SER A 64 -8.75 15.21 -7.55
C SER A 64 -7.44 15.57 -8.26
N HIS A 65 -7.05 14.82 -9.29
CA HIS A 65 -5.78 14.95 -10.01
C HIS A 65 -4.55 14.93 -9.08
N ARG A 66 -4.65 14.17 -7.99
CA ARG A 66 -3.54 13.87 -7.09
C ARG A 66 -2.91 12.54 -7.48
N ASN A 67 -1.60 12.45 -7.28
CA ASN A 67 -0.88 11.20 -7.48
C ASN A 67 -1.36 10.19 -6.43
N PRO A 68 -1.93 9.03 -6.83
CA PRO A 68 -2.43 8.05 -5.87
C PRO A 68 -1.33 7.47 -4.97
N TYR A 69 -0.07 7.56 -5.41
CA TYR A 69 1.09 7.13 -4.65
C TYR A 69 1.64 8.20 -3.71
N ASP A 70 1.25 9.47 -3.84
CA ASP A 70 1.62 10.55 -2.93
C ASP A 70 0.64 11.74 -3.13
N ILE A 71 -0.29 11.92 -2.19
CA ILE A 71 -1.31 12.98 -2.27
C ILE A 71 -0.76 14.39 -2.39
N ARG A 72 0.49 14.61 -1.99
CA ARG A 72 1.14 15.93 -2.05
C ARG A 72 1.47 16.30 -3.50
N LEU A 73 1.66 15.30 -4.37
CA LEU A 73 2.04 15.47 -5.76
C LEU A 73 0.80 15.54 -6.67
N PRO A 74 0.81 16.38 -7.71
CA PRO A 74 -0.20 16.33 -8.75
C PRO A 74 0.03 15.10 -9.64
N CYS A 75 -1.04 14.59 -10.24
CA CYS A 75 -0.97 13.69 -11.37
C CYS A 75 -2.02 14.09 -12.40
N GLY A 76 -1.62 14.20 -13.67
CA GLY A 76 -2.53 14.55 -14.75
C GLY A 76 -3.52 13.42 -15.07
N ASP A 77 -4.28 13.60 -16.16
CA ASP A 77 -5.19 12.59 -16.68
C ASP A 77 -4.42 11.44 -17.34
N VAL A 78 -3.83 10.57 -16.52
CA VAL A 78 -3.13 9.37 -16.96
C VAL A 78 -4.07 8.17 -16.94
N ALA A 79 -3.95 7.33 -17.98
CA ALA A 79 -4.68 6.06 -18.02
C ALA A 79 -4.10 5.04 -17.03
N ASP A 80 -2.82 5.19 -16.66
CA ASP A 80 -2.08 4.32 -15.77
C ASP A 80 -1.39 5.17 -14.70
N ALA A 81 -1.74 4.91 -13.44
CA ALA A 81 -1.20 5.63 -12.29
C ALA A 81 0.33 5.52 -12.17
N THR A 82 0.95 4.47 -12.69
CA THR A 82 2.43 4.32 -12.71
C THR A 82 3.11 5.50 -13.43
N GLN A 83 2.42 6.14 -14.37
CA GLN A 83 2.91 7.32 -15.10
C GLN A 83 2.88 8.61 -14.27
N CYS A 84 2.33 8.59 -13.05
CA CYS A 84 2.39 9.72 -12.13
C CYS A 84 3.82 9.99 -11.61
N TYR A 85 4.76 9.07 -11.83
CA TYR A 85 6.18 9.30 -11.62
C TYR A 85 6.94 9.30 -12.96
N ASP A 86 7.81 10.28 -13.13
CA ASP A 86 8.71 10.30 -14.29
C ASP A 86 9.84 9.27 -14.09
N ILE A 87 9.75 8.18 -14.85
CA ILE A 87 10.75 7.11 -14.91
C ILE A 87 11.49 7.07 -16.26
N THR A 88 11.41 8.14 -17.05
CA THR A 88 11.99 8.20 -18.41
C THR A 88 13.46 7.80 -18.40
N SER A 89 14.25 8.34 -17.47
CA SER A 89 15.68 8.01 -17.37
C SER A 89 15.95 6.53 -17.03
N VAL A 90 15.08 5.89 -16.24
CA VAL A 90 15.19 4.45 -15.93
C VAL A 90 14.87 3.63 -17.18
N ASN A 91 13.80 4.00 -17.89
CA ASN A 91 13.39 3.31 -19.11
C ASN A 91 14.45 3.42 -20.22
N GLU A 92 14.99 4.62 -20.45
CA GLU A 92 16.05 4.86 -21.43
C GLU A 92 17.32 4.08 -21.08
N PHE A 93 17.72 4.08 -19.80
CA PHE A 93 18.90 3.36 -19.33
C PHE A 93 18.75 1.85 -19.57
N LEU A 94 17.65 1.25 -19.11
CA LEU A 94 17.42 -0.20 -19.20
C LEU A 94 17.19 -0.69 -20.63
N ASN A 95 16.73 0.19 -21.54
CA ASN A 95 16.57 -0.11 -22.95
C ASN A 95 17.80 0.25 -23.81
N SER A 96 18.86 0.82 -23.23
CA SER A 96 20.06 1.16 -23.98
C SER A 96 20.81 -0.10 -24.44
N ALA A 97 21.47 -0.02 -25.61
CA ALA A 97 22.20 -1.15 -26.18
C ALA A 97 23.35 -1.64 -25.28
N ASP A 98 24.09 -0.72 -24.66
CA ASP A 98 25.20 -1.08 -23.75
C ASP A 98 24.69 -1.80 -22.50
N VAL A 99 23.57 -1.36 -21.91
CA VAL A 99 23.00 -2.01 -20.71
C VAL A 99 22.41 -3.38 -21.05
N THR A 100 21.64 -3.48 -22.14
CA THR A 100 21.02 -4.76 -22.53
C THR A 100 22.07 -5.80 -22.94
N GLU A 101 23.15 -5.40 -23.62
CA GLU A 101 24.28 -6.27 -23.94
C GLU A 101 25.00 -6.74 -22.65
N ARG A 102 25.30 -5.84 -21.71
CA ARG A 102 25.96 -6.18 -20.44
C ARG A 102 25.14 -7.10 -19.55
N LEU A 103 23.82 -6.93 -19.53
CA LEU A 103 22.90 -7.79 -18.77
C LEU A 103 22.56 -9.09 -19.51
N ASN A 104 23.10 -9.29 -20.71
CA ASN A 104 22.78 -10.40 -21.60
C ASN A 104 21.25 -10.52 -21.88
N ALA A 105 20.56 -9.39 -21.85
CA ALA A 105 19.12 -9.25 -22.10
C ALA A 105 18.86 -9.04 -23.60
N THR A 106 19.40 -9.94 -24.43
CA THR A 106 19.44 -9.83 -25.91
C THR A 106 18.11 -10.10 -26.60
N SER A 107 17.00 -10.13 -25.86
CA SER A 107 15.67 -10.27 -26.44
C SER A 107 15.28 -9.02 -27.23
N GLU A 108 14.52 -9.18 -28.31
CA GLU A 108 13.94 -8.04 -29.07
C GLU A 108 12.88 -7.25 -28.28
N LYS A 109 12.59 -7.65 -27.04
CA LYS A 109 11.57 -7.02 -26.20
C LYS A 109 12.16 -5.82 -25.47
N GLN A 110 11.43 -4.72 -25.49
CA GLN A 110 11.74 -3.54 -24.68
C GLN A 110 11.40 -3.80 -23.22
N TRP A 111 12.22 -3.26 -22.33
CA TRP A 111 11.92 -3.15 -20.92
C TRP A 111 10.76 -2.16 -20.72
N LEU A 112 9.78 -2.58 -19.93
CA LEU A 112 8.65 -1.79 -19.45
C LEU A 112 8.59 -1.97 -17.94
N GLU A 113 8.20 -0.92 -17.22
CA GLU A 113 8.03 -0.97 -15.77
C GLU A 113 6.92 -1.95 -15.36
N CYS A 114 5.78 -1.88 -16.06
CA CYS A 114 4.59 -2.68 -15.78
C CYS A 114 4.01 -3.28 -17.07
N ASN A 115 3.48 -4.49 -16.97
CA ASN A 115 2.81 -5.18 -18.07
C ASN A 115 1.30 -5.26 -17.81
N SER A 116 0.52 -4.44 -18.52
CA SER A 116 -0.93 -4.35 -18.35
C SER A 116 -1.67 -5.65 -18.72
N THR A 117 -1.14 -6.45 -19.65
CA THR A 117 -1.72 -7.77 -19.97
C THR A 117 -1.63 -8.72 -18.78
N THR A 118 -0.48 -8.76 -18.11
CA THR A 118 -0.30 -9.56 -16.89
C THR A 118 -1.20 -9.03 -15.77
N GLY A 119 -1.20 -7.71 -15.52
CA GLY A 119 -2.08 -7.11 -14.50
C GLY A 119 -3.56 -7.40 -14.75
N GLY A 120 -4.02 -7.26 -15.99
CA GLY A 120 -5.39 -7.59 -16.38
C GLY A 120 -5.73 -9.06 -16.16
N ALA A 121 -4.79 -9.98 -16.39
CA ALA A 121 -5.02 -11.41 -16.14
C ALA A 121 -5.26 -11.71 -14.64
N PHE A 122 -4.53 -11.06 -13.74
CA PHE A 122 -4.72 -11.19 -12.28
C PHE A 122 -6.06 -10.61 -11.82
N VAL A 123 -6.46 -9.46 -12.38
CA VAL A 123 -7.79 -8.88 -12.11
C VAL A 123 -8.89 -9.83 -12.58
N LEU A 124 -8.77 -10.37 -13.80
CA LEU A 124 -9.77 -11.29 -14.37
C LEU A 124 -9.81 -12.66 -13.67
N SER A 125 -8.72 -13.08 -13.03
CA SER A 125 -8.70 -14.31 -12.25
C SER A 125 -9.31 -14.14 -10.86
N GLY A 126 -9.53 -12.91 -10.41
CA GLY A 126 -10.05 -12.64 -9.07
C GLY A 126 -9.03 -12.53 -7.97
N ASP A 127 -7.75 -12.59 -8.31
CA ASP A 127 -6.65 -12.60 -7.35
C ASP A 127 -6.65 -11.35 -6.45
N PHE A 128 -7.08 -10.21 -7.00
CA PHE A 128 -7.12 -8.93 -6.28
C PHE A 128 -8.08 -8.91 -5.07
N VAL A 129 -9.06 -9.81 -5.04
CA VAL A 129 -10.09 -9.89 -4.01
C VAL A 129 -10.02 -11.24 -3.28
N GLU A 130 -8.86 -11.87 -3.24
CA GLU A 130 -8.60 -13.07 -2.44
C GLU A 130 -8.07 -12.70 -1.04
N ASN A 131 -8.36 -13.51 -0.03
CA ASN A 131 -7.89 -13.25 1.34
C ASN A 131 -6.49 -13.84 1.56
N TYR A 132 -5.46 -12.99 1.46
CA TYR A 132 -4.07 -13.35 1.75
C TYR A 132 -3.60 -13.01 3.17
N GLU A 133 -4.38 -12.27 3.95
CA GLU A 133 -4.00 -11.88 5.32
C GLU A 133 -3.88 -13.09 6.26
N SER A 134 -4.67 -14.14 6.02
CA SER A 134 -4.61 -15.40 6.78
C SER A 134 -3.22 -16.04 6.77
N TYR A 135 -2.47 -15.94 5.66
CA TYR A 135 -1.11 -16.45 5.60
C TYR A 135 -0.14 -15.67 6.50
N VAL A 136 -0.39 -14.39 6.76
CA VAL A 136 0.41 -13.63 7.73
C VAL A 136 0.18 -14.16 9.14
N ALA A 137 -1.06 -14.52 9.49
CA ALA A 137 -1.36 -15.14 10.77
C ALA A 137 -0.65 -16.49 10.92
N ASP A 138 -0.64 -17.33 9.87
CA ASP A 138 0.09 -18.61 9.89
C ASP A 138 1.59 -18.42 10.16
N LEU A 139 2.22 -17.43 9.49
CA LEU A 139 3.64 -17.10 9.69
C LEU A 139 3.93 -16.60 11.12
N LEU A 140 3.03 -15.80 11.69
CA LEU A 140 3.17 -15.31 13.05
C LEU A 140 2.97 -16.43 14.08
N ASN A 141 1.99 -17.30 13.88
CA ASN A 141 1.69 -18.43 14.77
C ASN A 141 2.76 -19.53 14.71
N ASP A 142 3.50 -19.67 13.61
CA ASP A 142 4.71 -20.53 13.57
C ASP A 142 5.78 -20.06 14.57
N GLY A 143 5.82 -18.76 14.88
CA GLY A 143 6.70 -18.19 15.90
C GLY A 143 8.13 -17.92 15.45
N ASN A 144 8.57 -18.44 14.29
CA ASN A 144 9.95 -18.29 13.83
C ASN A 144 10.15 -17.18 12.79
N ILE A 145 9.05 -16.56 12.33
CA ILE A 145 9.07 -15.56 11.26
C ILE A 145 8.65 -14.21 11.84
N ARG A 146 9.51 -13.21 11.69
CA ARG A 146 9.19 -11.83 12.01
C ARG A 146 8.52 -11.17 10.81
N VAL A 147 7.45 -10.43 11.05
CA VAL A 147 6.71 -9.68 10.04
C VAL A 147 6.82 -8.19 10.34
N LEU A 148 7.28 -7.44 9.34
CA LEU A 148 7.29 -5.97 9.36
C LEU A 148 6.30 -5.47 8.32
N SER A 149 5.22 -4.85 8.78
CA SER A 149 4.30 -4.09 7.93
C SER A 149 4.64 -2.61 8.03
N TYR A 150 4.96 -1.97 6.91
CA TYR A 150 5.29 -0.55 6.88
C TYR A 150 4.59 0.15 5.73
N VAL A 151 4.27 1.43 5.93
CA VAL A 151 3.45 2.20 4.98
C VAL A 151 3.78 3.69 5.07
N GLY A 152 3.87 4.37 3.93
CA GLY A 152 3.98 5.83 3.88
C GLY A 152 2.62 6.50 4.09
N ASP A 153 2.59 7.58 4.86
CA ASP A 153 1.33 8.21 5.27
C ASP A 153 0.69 9.15 4.23
N THR A 154 1.33 9.32 3.07
CA THR A 154 0.81 10.07 1.92
C THR A 154 0.32 9.17 0.78
N ASP A 155 0.44 7.85 0.92
CA ASP A 155 -0.11 6.87 -0.02
C ASP A 155 -1.63 6.79 0.12
N THR A 156 -2.37 6.83 -0.99
CA THR A 156 -3.83 6.59 -0.98
C THR A 156 -4.22 5.20 -1.43
N VAL A 157 -3.48 4.61 -2.36
CA VAL A 157 -3.82 3.30 -2.93
C VAL A 157 -3.60 2.20 -1.89
N CYS A 158 -2.51 2.27 -1.12
CA CYS A 158 -2.24 1.39 0.01
C CYS A 158 -2.13 2.18 1.32
N ASN A 159 -3.14 3.00 1.60
CA ASN A 159 -3.10 3.98 2.68
C ASN A 159 -2.86 3.41 4.08
N TRP A 160 -2.22 4.23 4.92
CA TRP A 160 -1.81 3.83 6.26
C TRP A 160 -2.97 3.51 7.20
N TYR A 161 -4.15 4.11 7.02
CA TYR A 161 -5.34 3.75 7.82
C TYR A 161 -5.77 2.32 7.56
N GLY A 162 -5.84 1.91 6.30
CA GLY A 162 -6.16 0.54 5.90
C GLY A 162 -5.09 -0.45 6.36
N ILE A 163 -3.81 -0.10 6.20
CA ILE A 163 -2.71 -0.96 6.65
C ILE A 163 -2.73 -1.15 8.18
N LYS A 164 -2.97 -0.08 8.95
CA LYS A 164 -3.12 -0.16 10.40
C LYS A 164 -4.33 -1.00 10.79
N ALA A 165 -5.46 -0.79 10.12
CA ALA A 165 -6.70 -1.49 10.43
C ALA A 165 -6.55 -3.01 10.30
N TRP A 166 -6.03 -3.52 9.17
CA TRP A 166 -5.83 -4.96 9.01
C TRP A 166 -4.79 -5.49 10.02
N ALA A 167 -3.70 -4.76 10.27
CA ALA A 167 -2.69 -5.19 11.24
C ALA A 167 -3.29 -5.36 12.66
N THR A 168 -4.20 -4.47 13.06
CA THR A 168 -4.90 -4.59 14.36
C THR A 168 -6.04 -5.61 14.37
N ALA A 169 -6.61 -5.91 13.20
CA ALA A 169 -7.72 -6.85 13.04
C ALA A 169 -7.26 -8.29 12.82
N LEU A 170 -6.05 -8.51 12.31
CA LEU A 170 -5.45 -9.81 12.00
C LEU A 170 -5.67 -10.78 13.16
N ASP A 171 -6.19 -11.96 12.85
CA ASP A 171 -6.52 -12.98 13.85
C ASP A 171 -5.34 -13.94 14.03
N TRP A 172 -4.60 -13.78 15.13
CA TRP A 172 -3.41 -14.57 15.45
C TRP A 172 -3.22 -14.65 16.98
N GLU A 173 -2.36 -15.57 17.44
CA GLU A 173 -2.25 -15.95 18.86
C GLU A 173 -2.03 -14.76 19.81
N HIS A 174 -1.30 -13.73 19.36
CA HIS A 174 -0.93 -12.57 20.20
C HIS A 174 -1.56 -11.25 19.75
N LYS A 175 -2.72 -11.31 19.09
CA LYS A 175 -3.48 -10.15 18.65
C LYS A 175 -3.77 -9.18 19.80
N ASP A 176 -4.22 -9.68 20.94
CA ASP A 176 -4.62 -8.84 22.07
C ASP A 176 -3.42 -8.10 22.67
N GLU A 177 -2.27 -8.76 22.79
CA GLU A 177 -1.03 -8.14 23.26
C GLU A 177 -0.47 -7.14 22.26
N PHE A 178 -0.55 -7.42 20.95
CA PHE A 178 -0.21 -6.46 19.92
C PHE A 178 -1.11 -5.22 20.03
N ASN A 179 -2.42 -5.40 20.17
CA ASN A 179 -3.37 -4.30 20.29
C ASN A 179 -3.20 -3.52 21.60
N ALA A 180 -2.78 -4.17 22.69
CA ALA A 180 -2.46 -3.52 23.96
C ALA A 180 -1.12 -2.77 23.95
N ALA A 181 -0.20 -3.07 23.03
CA ALA A 181 1.08 -2.37 22.93
C ALA A 181 0.89 -0.88 22.60
N GLU A 182 1.60 0.00 23.29
CA GLU A 182 1.54 1.43 23.04
C GLU A 182 2.24 1.80 21.73
N GLU A 183 1.63 2.73 21.00
CA GLU A 183 2.29 3.39 19.89
C GLU A 183 3.40 4.30 20.42
N HIS A 184 4.56 4.26 19.78
CA HIS A 184 5.71 5.06 20.17
C HIS A 184 6.43 5.57 18.93
N ASP A 185 7.14 6.67 19.10
CA ASP A 185 7.96 7.25 18.04
C ASP A 185 9.20 6.37 17.83
N PHE A 186 9.48 6.04 16.58
CA PHE A 186 10.72 5.38 16.21
C PHE A 186 11.81 6.43 15.93
N LEU A 187 12.84 6.42 16.77
CA LEU A 187 13.97 7.35 16.68
C LEU A 187 15.03 6.80 15.72
N THR A 188 15.28 7.55 14.65
CA THR A 188 16.43 7.28 13.80
C THR A 188 17.73 7.63 14.53
N SER A 189 18.83 7.01 14.11
CA SER A 189 20.16 7.10 14.73
C SER A 189 20.71 8.54 14.76
N ASN A 190 20.17 9.43 13.92
CA ASN A 190 20.51 10.85 13.88
C ASN A 190 19.68 11.70 14.87
N GLY A 191 18.79 11.09 15.66
CA GLY A 191 17.95 11.76 16.65
C GLY A 191 16.70 12.44 16.08
N SER A 192 16.39 12.25 14.79
CA SER A 192 15.16 12.76 14.20
C SER A 192 14.00 11.84 14.57
N VAL A 193 13.03 12.40 15.30
CA VAL A 193 11.72 11.79 15.63
C VAL A 193 10.78 11.79 14.42
N ASP A 194 11.16 12.50 13.36
CA ASP A 194 10.22 13.17 12.46
C ASP A 194 9.48 12.29 11.45
N ALA A 195 9.55 10.97 11.56
CA ALA A 195 9.12 10.14 10.44
C ALA A 195 8.35 8.88 10.78
N VAL A 196 8.28 8.35 12.00
CA VAL A 196 7.73 6.98 12.15
C VAL A 196 6.98 6.75 13.46
N VAL A 197 5.76 6.22 13.38
CA VAL A 197 5.03 5.65 14.53
C VAL A 197 5.09 4.13 14.46
N ALA A 198 5.54 3.51 15.54
CA ALA A 198 5.68 2.06 15.67
C ALA A 198 4.66 1.48 16.66
N LYS A 199 4.14 0.29 16.32
CA LYS A 199 3.38 -0.59 17.21
C LYS A 199 3.92 -2.00 17.01
N ALA A 200 4.38 -2.64 18.08
CA ALA A 200 5.06 -3.93 17.96
C ALA A 200 4.73 -4.89 19.11
N TYR A 201 4.60 -6.17 18.78
CA TYR A 201 4.59 -7.26 19.75
C TYR A 201 5.90 -8.03 19.67
N LYS A 202 6.73 -7.94 20.72
CA LYS A 202 8.00 -8.70 20.90
C LYS A 202 8.94 -8.71 19.68
N ASN A 203 8.90 -7.67 18.84
CA ASN A 203 9.59 -7.62 17.55
C ASN A 203 9.20 -8.76 16.58
N GLN A 204 8.15 -9.51 16.87
CA GLN A 204 7.61 -10.60 16.04
C GLN A 204 6.68 -10.02 14.98
N PHE A 205 5.75 -9.15 15.39
CA PHE A 205 4.93 -8.37 14.47
C PHE A 205 5.10 -6.88 14.77
N THR A 206 5.51 -6.12 13.76
CA THR A 206 5.70 -4.67 13.84
C THR A 206 4.93 -3.99 12.72
N PHE A 207 4.11 -3.00 13.10
CA PHE A 207 3.51 -2.02 12.19
C PHE A 207 4.25 -0.69 12.30
N LEU A 208 4.66 -0.11 11.16
CA LEU A 208 5.28 1.21 11.07
C LEU A 208 4.51 2.11 10.11
N ARG A 209 4.06 3.27 10.60
CA ARG A 209 3.60 4.37 9.74
C ARG A 209 4.75 5.33 9.52
N LEU A 210 5.13 5.56 8.27
CA LEU A 210 6.18 6.50 7.91
C LEU A 210 5.59 7.85 7.43
N TYR A 211 5.79 8.91 8.22
CA TYR A 211 5.48 10.29 7.84
C TYR A 211 6.30 10.76 6.66
N ASN A 212 5.72 11.68 5.89
CA ASN A 212 6.33 12.35 4.76
C ASN A 212 6.78 11.39 3.64
N ALA A 213 6.19 10.20 3.57
CA ALA A 213 6.49 9.17 2.57
C ALA A 213 5.21 8.72 1.87
N GLY A 214 5.29 8.47 0.56
CA GLY A 214 4.23 7.91 -0.25
C GLY A 214 4.34 6.40 -0.37
N HIS A 215 3.83 5.87 -1.47
CA HIS A 215 3.80 4.45 -1.79
C HIS A 215 5.20 3.81 -1.80
N MET A 216 6.17 4.52 -2.38
CA MET A 216 7.56 4.08 -2.45
C MET A 216 8.37 4.72 -1.32
N VAL A 217 8.15 4.25 -0.09
CA VAL A 217 8.82 4.81 1.11
C VAL A 217 10.34 5.05 0.94
N PRO A 218 11.15 4.15 0.32
CA PRO A 218 12.57 4.40 0.11
C PRO A 218 12.89 5.56 -0.85
N ARG A 219 11.97 5.92 -1.75
CA ARG A 219 12.11 7.07 -2.64
C ARG A 219 12.00 8.39 -1.87
N ASP A 220 11.03 8.47 -0.97
CA ASP A 220 10.70 9.72 -0.28
C ASP A 220 11.49 9.88 1.03
N GLN A 221 11.79 8.78 1.72
CA GLN A 221 12.54 8.74 2.98
C GLN A 221 13.68 7.71 2.94
N PRO A 222 14.69 7.87 2.05
CA PRO A 222 15.74 6.87 1.84
C PRO A 222 16.54 6.55 3.10
N ALA A 223 16.94 7.56 3.88
CA ALA A 223 17.72 7.35 5.11
C ALA A 223 16.92 6.57 6.17
N VAL A 224 15.66 6.97 6.39
CA VAL A 224 14.77 6.32 7.36
C VAL A 224 14.48 4.87 6.92
N SER A 225 14.20 4.66 5.64
CA SER A 225 13.89 3.33 5.10
C SER A 225 15.08 2.36 5.21
N LEU A 226 16.30 2.84 4.97
CA LEU A 226 17.52 2.05 5.14
C LEU A 226 17.74 1.68 6.59
N GLU A 227 17.52 2.61 7.52
CA GLU A 227 17.67 2.34 8.94
C GLU A 227 16.62 1.36 9.45
N MET A 228 15.36 1.56 9.08
CA MET A 228 14.25 0.64 9.36
C MET A 228 14.58 -0.79 8.88
N LEU A 229 15.00 -0.94 7.62
CA LEU A 229 15.36 -2.23 7.05
C LEU A 229 16.58 -2.84 7.74
N SER A 230 17.60 -2.03 8.05
CA SER A 230 18.81 -2.48 8.74
C SER A 230 18.49 -3.02 10.13
N LYS A 231 17.67 -2.31 10.91
CA LYS A 231 17.21 -2.75 12.23
C LYS A 231 16.39 -4.02 12.16
N PHE A 232 15.46 -4.09 11.20
CA PHE A 232 14.69 -5.29 10.95
C PHE A 232 15.62 -6.48 10.71
N LEU A 233 16.53 -6.40 9.74
CA LEU A 233 17.43 -7.50 9.39
C LEU A 233 18.38 -7.91 10.52
N GLN A 234 18.78 -6.96 11.37
CA GLN A 234 19.68 -7.21 12.52
C GLN A 234 18.95 -7.75 13.77
N GLY A 235 17.62 -7.82 13.76
CA GLY A 235 16.86 -8.27 14.93
C GLY A 235 16.72 -7.21 16.02
N GLU A 236 17.01 -5.95 15.69
CA GLU A 236 16.85 -4.83 16.62
C GLU A 236 15.38 -4.51 16.85
N THR A 237 15.09 -3.92 18.00
CA THR A 237 13.77 -3.37 18.31
C THR A 237 13.59 -2.03 17.60
N PHE A 238 12.34 -1.77 17.24
CA PHE A 238 11.86 -0.47 16.79
C PHE A 238 11.48 0.36 18.02
#